data_AF-A0A512IEY6-F1
#
_entry.id   AF-A0A512IEY6-F1
#
_cell.length_a   1.000
_cell.length_b   1.000
_cell.length_c   1.000
_cell.angle_alpha   90.00
_cell.angle_beta   90.00
_cell.angle_gamma   90.00
#
_symmetry.space_group_name_H-M   'P 1'
#
loop_
_entity.id
_entity.type
_entity.pdbx_description
1 polymer ?
#
loop_
_entity_poly.entity_id
_entity_poly.type
_entity_poly.pdbx_seq_one_letter_code
_entity_poly.pdbx_strand_id
1 'polypeptide(L)'
;MASSDSNTGGATGVGCLALIVLGILGWIYSFVVEHWEFFVGAAVVLGSLTVVVLVTRTLFRSTVGRKRAAAAAAEKTRRGRNAVLEESRRAGRNDMRTAWLEWQIRPGTTAPQSADAASVVERLAVIPKPGWNLTQLRMHGRAVWARRGGTAGRSSRADVEARLDRVAAMISDLTDEEFDTRRGQTNEQYLYHPDREVRAAYLEGGAQGVETIMGTITAARAQAREDAATRASAESLAQQRNAALRALRETRQATENRDAHAAWDEEARRAGE
;
A
#
# COMPACT_ATOMS: atom_id res chain seq x y z
N MET A 1 -32.06 -33.48 93.46
CA MET A 1 -30.75 -33.46 94.16
C MET A 1 -30.13 -34.84 94.01
N ALA A 2 -28.88 -34.85 93.50
CA ALA A 2 -27.84 -35.90 93.44
C ALA A 2 -28.07 -37.22 94.22
N SER A 3 -27.53 -38.39 93.88
CA SER A 3 -26.55 -38.89 92.89
C SER A 3 -26.48 -40.40 93.13
N SER A 4 -26.36 -41.22 92.08
CA SER A 4 -25.21 -42.13 91.92
C SER A 4 -25.42 -43.12 90.78
N ASP A 5 -24.39 -43.16 89.96
CA ASP A 5 -24.14 -44.01 88.81
C ASP A 5 -24.17 -45.52 89.14
N SER A 6 -24.56 -46.33 88.16
CA SER A 6 -23.75 -47.48 87.76
C SER A 6 -23.97 -47.81 86.29
N ASN A 7 -23.13 -47.13 85.52
CA ASN A 7 -22.71 -47.42 84.16
C ASN A 7 -22.39 -48.92 83.96
N THR A 8 -23.33 -49.70 83.42
CA THR A 8 -23.15 -51.13 83.08
C THR A 8 -23.79 -51.47 81.72
N GLY A 9 -23.53 -50.65 80.70
CA GLY A 9 -24.02 -50.90 79.33
C GLY A 9 -23.01 -50.71 78.19
N GLY A 10 -21.78 -50.27 78.49
CA GLY A 10 -20.80 -49.86 77.47
C GLY A 10 -19.83 -50.93 76.98
N ALA A 11 -19.76 -52.10 77.61
CA ALA A 11 -18.69 -53.08 77.34
C ALA A 11 -18.98 -54.05 76.18
N THR A 12 -20.24 -54.29 75.83
CA THR A 12 -20.62 -55.29 74.80
C THR A 12 -20.80 -54.70 73.39
N GLY A 13 -21.24 -53.43 73.28
CA GLY A 13 -21.50 -52.78 71.99
C GLY A 13 -20.23 -52.28 71.28
N VAL A 14 -19.28 -51.68 72.01
CA VAL A 14 -18.00 -51.21 71.45
C VAL A 14 -17.11 -52.40 71.06
N GLY A 15 -17.15 -53.49 71.83
CA GLY A 15 -16.49 -54.75 71.49
C GLY A 15 -17.04 -55.37 70.21
N CYS A 16 -18.37 -55.40 70.03
CA CYS A 16 -18.98 -55.92 68.80
C CYS A 16 -18.65 -55.07 67.56
N LEU A 17 -18.70 -53.74 67.66
CA LEU A 17 -18.31 -52.85 66.55
C LEU A 17 -16.83 -52.99 66.20
N ALA A 18 -15.95 -53.09 67.20
CA ALA A 18 -14.52 -53.34 66.97
C ALA A 18 -14.27 -54.69 66.28
N LEU A 19 -15.01 -55.74 66.65
CA LEU A 19 -14.92 -57.05 66.01
C LEU A 19 -15.48 -57.06 64.58
N ILE A 20 -16.56 -56.31 64.30
CA ILE A 20 -17.08 -56.15 62.95
C ILE A 20 -16.09 -55.39 62.07
N VAL A 21 -15.50 -54.30 62.58
CA VAL A 21 -14.50 -53.52 61.84
C VAL A 21 -13.22 -54.33 61.62
N LEU A 22 -12.74 -55.08 62.62
CA LEU A 22 -11.61 -56.01 62.47
C LEU A 22 -11.93 -57.15 61.51
N GLY A 23 -13.16 -57.66 61.52
CA GLY A 23 -13.62 -58.68 60.58
C GLY A 23 -13.68 -58.16 59.15
N ILE A 24 -14.18 -56.93 58.95
CA ILE A 24 -14.21 -56.26 57.65
C ILE A 24 -12.79 -55.95 57.17
N LEU A 25 -11.93 -55.41 58.03
CA LEU A 25 -10.53 -55.14 57.68
C LEU A 25 -9.76 -56.43 57.39
N GLY A 26 -9.99 -57.49 58.17
CA GLY A 26 -9.42 -58.81 57.94
C GLY A 26 -9.93 -59.44 56.64
N TRP A 27 -11.22 -59.27 56.32
CA TRP A 27 -11.80 -59.73 55.07
C TRP A 27 -11.28 -58.94 53.88
N ILE A 28 -11.19 -57.61 53.97
CA ILE A 28 -10.59 -56.76 52.93
C ILE A 28 -9.10 -57.11 52.76
N TYR A 29 -8.36 -57.31 53.85
CA TYR A 29 -6.96 -57.71 53.80
C TYR A 29 -6.79 -59.09 53.17
N SER A 30 -7.58 -60.08 53.59
CA SER A 30 -7.58 -61.42 53.00
C SER A 30 -7.97 -61.36 51.52
N PHE A 31 -8.98 -60.59 51.16
CA PHE A 31 -9.43 -60.41 49.78
C PHE A 31 -8.36 -59.72 48.91
N VAL A 32 -7.68 -58.71 49.45
CA VAL A 32 -6.57 -58.02 48.77
C VAL A 32 -5.35 -58.93 48.65
N VAL A 33 -5.06 -59.75 49.66
CA VAL A 33 -3.96 -60.73 49.64
C VAL A 33 -4.27 -61.92 48.74
N GLU A 34 -5.54 -62.33 48.63
CA GLU A 34 -5.98 -63.45 47.79
C GLU A 34 -6.10 -63.03 46.32
N HIS A 35 -6.45 -61.76 46.06
CA HIS A 35 -6.55 -61.20 44.71
C HIS A 35 -5.44 -60.21 44.35
N TRP A 36 -4.31 -60.24 45.07
CA TRP A 36 -3.19 -59.33 44.84
C TRP A 36 -2.65 -59.39 43.40
N GLU A 37 -2.71 -60.58 42.79
CA GLU A 37 -2.34 -60.83 41.39
C GLU A 37 -3.18 -59.99 40.41
N PHE A 38 -4.47 -59.77 40.71
CA PHE A 38 -5.34 -58.93 39.90
C PHE A 38 -4.93 -57.46 39.96
N PHE A 39 -4.55 -56.96 41.15
CA PHE A 39 -4.08 -55.58 41.31
C PHE A 39 -2.72 -55.36 40.65
N VAL A 40 -1.80 -56.32 40.74
CA VAL A 40 -0.52 -56.27 40.03
C VAL A 40 -0.73 -56.33 38.52
N GLY A 41 -1.60 -57.23 38.04
CA GLY A 41 -1.99 -57.30 36.63
C GLY A 41 -2.60 -56.00 36.12
N ALA A 42 -3.54 -55.41 36.86
CA ALA A 42 -4.15 -54.13 36.52
C ALA A 42 -3.14 -52.98 36.52
N ALA A 43 -2.21 -52.94 37.49
CA ALA A 43 -1.15 -51.94 37.55
C ALA A 43 -0.17 -52.05 36.37
N VAL A 44 0.20 -53.27 35.96
CA VAL A 44 1.05 -53.51 34.80
C VAL A 44 0.33 -53.13 33.49
N VAL A 45 -0.96 -53.41 33.37
CA VAL A 45 -1.76 -53.00 32.20
C VAL A 45 -1.90 -51.48 32.14
N LEU A 46 -2.18 -50.80 33.25
CA LEU A 46 -2.24 -49.34 33.30
C LEU A 46 -0.86 -48.69 33.05
N GLY A 47 0.20 -49.27 33.61
CA GLY A 47 1.59 -48.84 33.39
C GLY A 47 2.02 -48.99 31.93
N SER A 48 1.71 -50.13 31.31
CA SER A 48 2.02 -50.35 29.89
C SER A 48 1.19 -49.44 28.97
N LEU A 49 -0.10 -49.23 29.26
CA LEU A 49 -0.95 -48.31 28.51
C LEU A 49 -0.42 -46.86 28.59
N THR A 50 -0.03 -46.40 29.77
CA THR A 50 0.53 -45.05 29.95
C THR A 50 1.86 -44.89 29.22
N VAL A 51 2.74 -45.90 29.23
CA VAL A 51 3.97 -45.90 28.43
C VAL A 51 3.65 -45.84 26.93
N VAL A 52 2.71 -46.65 26.43
CA VAL A 52 2.30 -46.64 25.02
C VAL A 52 1.74 -45.27 24.62
N VAL A 53 0.89 -44.66 25.45
CA VAL A 53 0.34 -43.32 25.22
C VAL A 53 1.44 -42.27 25.21
N LEU A 54 2.40 -42.33 26.13
CA LEU A 54 3.54 -41.40 26.18
C LEU A 54 4.44 -41.55 24.95
N VAL A 55 4.77 -42.78 24.55
CA VAL A 55 5.59 -43.07 23.35
C VAL A 55 4.87 -42.62 22.08
N THR A 56 3.57 -42.88 21.97
CA THR A 56 2.78 -42.44 20.80
C THR A 56 2.69 -40.92 20.76
N ARG A 57 2.49 -40.26 21.90
CA ARG A 57 2.44 -38.80 22.01
C ARG A 57 3.78 -38.14 21.68
N THR A 58 4.91 -38.72 22.10
CA THR A 58 6.25 -38.19 21.77
C THR A 58 6.59 -38.41 20.30
N LEU A 59 6.32 -39.59 19.75
CA LEU A 59 6.49 -39.88 18.33
C LEU A 59 5.62 -38.97 17.45
N PHE A 60 4.35 -38.76 17.82
CA PHE A 60 3.44 -37.87 17.10
C PHE A 60 3.89 -36.41 17.17
N ARG A 61 4.32 -35.91 18.34
CA ARG A 61 4.88 -34.56 18.47
C ARG A 61 6.16 -34.37 17.66
N SER A 62 7.03 -35.38 17.62
CA SER A 62 8.29 -35.31 16.85
C SER A 62 8.05 -35.29 15.33
N THR A 63 7.04 -36.02 14.85
CA THR A 63 6.71 -36.11 13.41
C THR A 63 5.94 -34.89 12.96
N VAL A 64 4.96 -34.42 13.75
CA VAL A 64 4.23 -33.17 13.48
C VAL A 64 5.17 -31.95 13.58
N GLY A 65 6.08 -31.93 14.57
CA GLY A 65 7.09 -30.88 14.69
C GLY A 65 8.02 -30.81 13.48
N ARG A 66 8.53 -31.95 13.02
CA ARG A 66 9.36 -32.03 11.80
C ARG A 66 8.60 -31.61 10.55
N LYS A 67 7.35 -32.05 10.37
CA LYS A 67 6.50 -31.63 9.24
C LYS A 67 6.23 -30.12 9.25
N ARG A 68 5.97 -29.52 10.42
CA ARG A 68 5.77 -28.07 10.56
C ARG A 68 7.05 -27.29 10.28
N ALA A 69 8.20 -27.77 10.74
CA ALA A 69 9.49 -27.13 10.44
C ALA A 69 9.83 -27.21 8.94
N ALA A 70 9.60 -28.35 8.29
CA ALA A 70 9.77 -28.52 6.85
C ALA A 70 8.82 -27.63 6.04
N ALA A 71 7.55 -27.52 6.46
CA ALA A 71 6.58 -26.61 5.84
C ALA A 71 6.97 -25.14 6.01
N ALA A 72 7.48 -24.75 7.19
CA ALA A 72 7.97 -23.39 7.44
C ALA A 72 9.21 -23.07 6.58
N ALA A 73 10.12 -24.02 6.40
CA ALA A 73 11.29 -23.87 5.54
C ALA A 73 10.89 -23.75 4.05
N ALA A 74 9.98 -24.60 3.58
CA ALA A 74 9.43 -24.52 2.21
C ALA A 74 8.74 -23.18 1.95
N GLU A 75 7.96 -22.70 2.92
CA GLU A 75 7.26 -21.42 2.84
C GLU A 75 8.24 -20.22 2.83
N LYS A 76 9.34 -20.29 3.60
CA LYS A 76 10.40 -19.27 3.56
C LYS A 76 11.08 -19.23 2.20
N THR A 77 11.40 -20.39 1.62
CA THR A 77 11.98 -20.50 0.28
C THR A 77 11.03 -19.95 -0.79
N ARG A 78 9.74 -20.30 -0.71
CA ARG A 78 8.71 -19.77 -1.61
C ARG A 78 8.59 -18.24 -1.52
N ARG A 79 8.56 -17.70 -0.30
CA ARG A 79 8.54 -16.24 -0.08
C ARG A 79 9.78 -15.56 -0.64
N GLY A 80 10.96 -16.15 -0.44
CA GLY A 80 12.21 -15.67 -1.05
C GLY A 80 12.14 -15.64 -2.57
N ARG A 81 11.68 -16.73 -3.19
CA ARG A 81 11.49 -16.80 -4.65
C ARG A 81 10.50 -15.74 -5.14
N ASN A 82 9.34 -15.61 -4.50
CA ASN A 82 8.34 -14.62 -4.87
C ASN A 82 8.86 -13.19 -4.74
N ALA A 83 9.68 -12.89 -3.73
CA ALA A 83 10.30 -11.59 -3.57
C ALA A 83 11.27 -11.28 -4.72
N VAL A 84 12.08 -12.27 -5.14
CA VAL A 84 12.97 -12.12 -6.31
C VAL A 84 12.17 -11.89 -7.58
N LEU A 85 11.12 -12.68 -7.84
CA LEU A 85 10.28 -12.52 -9.02
C LEU A 85 9.61 -11.14 -9.05
N GLU A 86 9.11 -10.65 -7.92
CA GLU A 86 8.49 -9.33 -7.85
C GLU A 86 9.51 -8.21 -8.05
N GLU A 87 10.73 -8.37 -7.52
CA GLU A 87 11.80 -7.41 -7.76
C GLU A 87 12.21 -7.38 -9.24
N SER A 88 12.26 -8.53 -9.91
CA SER A 88 12.49 -8.61 -11.35
C SER A 88 11.40 -7.93 -12.16
N ARG A 89 10.12 -8.10 -11.80
CA ARG A 89 9.01 -7.35 -12.43
C ARG A 89 9.17 -5.84 -12.23
N ARG A 90 9.51 -5.41 -11.02
CA ARG A 90 9.74 -3.99 -10.72
C ARG A 90 10.89 -3.42 -11.53
N ALA A 91 12.00 -4.16 -11.64
CA ALA A 91 13.13 -3.77 -12.46
C ALA A 91 12.71 -3.59 -13.92
N GLY A 92 11.97 -4.56 -14.50
CA GLY A 92 11.47 -4.46 -15.87
C GLY A 92 10.55 -3.25 -16.10
N ARG A 93 9.63 -2.98 -15.16
CA ARG A 93 8.78 -1.77 -15.22
C ARG A 93 9.61 -0.48 -15.17
N ASN A 94 10.60 -0.43 -14.28
CA ASN A 94 11.43 0.75 -14.05
C ASN A 94 12.37 1.03 -15.22
N ASP A 95 12.95 0.00 -15.85
CA ASP A 95 13.81 0.16 -17.02
C ASP A 95 13.00 0.67 -18.21
N MET A 96 11.82 0.10 -18.45
CA MET A 96 10.91 0.54 -19.52
C MET A 96 10.53 2.01 -19.36
N ARG A 97 10.13 2.41 -18.14
CA ARG A 97 9.80 3.80 -17.83
C ARG A 97 11.01 4.72 -17.97
N THR A 98 12.18 4.30 -17.48
CA THR A 98 13.41 5.09 -17.57
C THR A 98 13.82 5.32 -19.02
N ALA A 99 13.79 4.30 -19.87
CA ALA A 99 14.09 4.41 -21.29
C ALA A 99 13.09 5.30 -22.04
N TRP A 100 11.80 5.23 -21.70
CA TRP A 100 10.80 6.14 -22.25
C TRP A 100 11.08 7.60 -21.89
N LEU A 101 11.38 7.87 -20.61
CA LEU A 101 11.74 9.21 -20.16
C LEU A 101 13.01 9.72 -20.85
N GLU A 102 14.04 8.88 -20.98
CA GLU A 102 15.26 9.22 -21.70
C GLU A 102 15.00 9.54 -23.18
N TRP A 103 14.16 8.76 -23.84
CA TRP A 103 13.77 8.98 -25.23
C TRP A 103 13.06 10.32 -25.43
N GLN A 104 12.06 10.63 -24.60
CA GLN A 104 11.23 11.82 -24.74
C GLN A 104 11.97 13.10 -24.29
N ILE A 105 12.60 13.06 -23.12
CA ILE A 105 13.25 14.22 -22.49
C ILE A 105 14.61 14.50 -23.14
N ARG A 106 15.29 13.45 -23.64
CA ARG A 106 16.66 13.49 -24.14
C ARG A 106 17.57 14.19 -23.12
N PRO A 107 17.68 13.67 -21.90
CA PRO A 107 18.62 14.19 -20.92
C PRO A 107 20.00 14.19 -21.58
N GLY A 108 20.68 15.34 -21.56
CA GLY A 108 22.05 15.40 -22.07
C GLY A 108 22.99 14.51 -21.24
N THR A 109 24.28 14.59 -21.50
CA THR A 109 25.33 13.92 -20.70
C THR A 109 25.46 14.45 -19.27
N THR A 110 24.54 15.32 -18.84
CA THR A 110 24.56 15.93 -17.52
C THR A 110 24.17 14.87 -16.49
N ALA A 111 25.17 14.32 -15.80
CA ALA A 111 24.97 13.41 -14.69
C ALA A 111 24.01 14.03 -13.64
N PRO A 112 23.21 13.20 -12.94
CA PRO A 112 22.35 13.68 -11.86
C PRO A 112 23.20 14.46 -10.86
N GLN A 113 22.92 15.75 -10.68
CA GLN A 113 23.65 16.56 -9.72
C GLN A 113 23.10 16.27 -8.32
N SER A 114 23.97 16.26 -7.31
CA SER A 114 23.49 16.36 -5.94
C SER A 114 22.65 17.64 -5.83
N ALA A 115 21.37 17.45 -5.54
CA ALA A 115 20.41 18.52 -5.48
C ALA A 115 20.08 18.77 -4.02
N ASP A 116 20.28 20.00 -3.55
CA ASP A 116 19.70 20.40 -2.27
C ASP A 116 18.17 20.39 -2.37
N ALA A 117 17.49 20.03 -1.28
CA ALA A 117 16.04 19.88 -1.22
C ALA A 117 15.30 21.17 -1.65
N ALA A 118 15.84 22.34 -1.31
CA ALA A 118 15.32 23.63 -1.75
C ALA A 118 15.30 23.77 -3.28
N SER A 119 16.37 23.32 -3.95
CA SER A 119 16.47 23.37 -5.41
C SER A 119 15.50 22.41 -6.12
N VAL A 120 15.12 21.31 -5.46
CA VAL A 120 14.10 20.37 -5.96
C VAL A 120 12.72 21.04 -5.87
N VAL A 121 12.39 21.61 -4.72
CA VAL A 121 11.11 22.29 -4.49
C VAL A 121 10.91 23.45 -5.46
N GLU A 122 11.92 24.32 -5.62
CA GLU A 122 11.86 25.46 -6.55
C GLU A 122 11.57 25.01 -7.98
N ARG A 123 12.20 23.93 -8.44
CA ARG A 123 11.96 23.42 -9.80
C ARG A 123 10.61 22.74 -9.96
N LEU A 124 10.13 22.04 -8.93
CA LEU A 124 8.81 21.42 -8.95
C LEU A 124 7.67 22.44 -8.88
N ALA A 125 7.92 23.62 -8.29
CA ALA A 125 6.96 24.73 -8.25
C ALA A 125 6.60 25.25 -9.65
N VAL A 126 7.49 25.06 -10.64
CA VAL A 126 7.17 25.38 -12.04
C VAL A 126 6.27 24.27 -12.61
N ILE A 127 5.01 24.61 -12.87
CA ILE A 127 4.02 23.70 -13.46
C ILE A 127 4.06 23.84 -15.00
N PRO A 128 4.29 22.76 -15.76
CA PRO A 128 4.19 22.76 -17.22
C PRO A 128 2.81 23.21 -17.67
N LYS A 129 2.76 24.10 -18.66
CA LYS A 129 1.51 24.68 -19.16
C LYS A 129 1.12 24.05 -20.51
N PRO A 130 -0.18 23.89 -20.81
CA PRO A 130 -0.65 23.32 -22.08
C PRO A 130 -0.18 24.06 -23.35
N GLY A 131 0.22 25.34 -23.24
CA GLY A 131 0.74 26.12 -24.37
C GLY A 131 2.26 26.10 -24.53
N TRP A 132 2.98 25.29 -23.75
CA TRP A 132 4.43 25.18 -23.89
C TRP A 132 4.81 24.43 -25.15
N ASN A 133 5.79 24.96 -25.88
CA ASN A 133 6.34 24.27 -27.04
C ASN A 133 7.29 23.14 -26.62
N LEU A 134 7.64 22.29 -27.60
CA LEU A 134 8.51 21.13 -27.41
C LEU A 134 9.85 21.49 -26.73
N THR A 135 10.45 22.61 -27.10
CA THR A 135 11.73 23.07 -26.54
C THR A 135 11.60 23.42 -25.07
N GLN A 136 10.55 24.14 -24.68
CA GLN A 136 10.28 24.50 -23.29
C GLN A 136 10.05 23.25 -22.43
N LEU A 137 9.27 22.29 -22.92
CA LEU A 137 9.03 21.02 -22.23
C LEU A 137 10.31 20.21 -22.06
N ARG A 138 11.13 20.08 -23.11
CA ARG A 138 12.42 19.37 -23.03
C ARG A 138 13.39 20.06 -22.05
N MET A 139 13.50 21.38 -22.07
CA MET A 139 14.35 22.11 -21.12
C MET A 139 13.90 21.89 -19.67
N HIS A 140 12.60 21.99 -19.40
CA HIS A 140 12.07 21.73 -18.06
C HIS A 140 12.25 20.27 -17.65
N GLY A 141 11.94 19.32 -18.53
CA GLY A 141 12.15 17.89 -18.29
C GLY A 141 13.60 17.56 -17.95
N ARG A 142 14.57 18.14 -18.68
CA ARG A 142 16.01 17.99 -18.38
C ARG A 142 16.38 18.56 -17.02
N ALA A 143 15.83 19.72 -16.67
CA ALA A 143 16.08 20.34 -15.38
C ALA A 143 15.52 19.49 -14.22
N VAL A 144 14.34 18.91 -14.38
CA VAL A 144 13.74 17.98 -13.40
C VAL A 144 14.53 16.67 -13.36
N TRP A 145 14.95 16.14 -14.51
CA TRP A 145 15.73 14.90 -14.62
C TRP A 145 17.06 14.98 -13.87
N ALA A 146 17.77 16.11 -14.00
CA ALA A 146 19.04 16.34 -13.29
C ALA A 146 18.91 16.27 -11.77
N ARG A 147 17.69 16.42 -11.22
CA ARG A 147 17.39 16.37 -9.79
C ARG A 147 16.93 14.99 -9.31
N ARG A 148 16.62 14.06 -10.22
CA ARG A 148 16.13 12.70 -9.94
C ARG A 148 17.04 11.91 -8.99
N GLY A 149 18.36 12.11 -9.08
CA GLY A 149 19.35 11.42 -8.24
C GLY A 149 19.61 12.06 -6.87
N GLY A 150 19.19 13.31 -6.65
CA GLY A 150 19.51 14.11 -5.45
C GLY A 150 18.36 14.23 -4.44
N THR A 151 17.21 13.59 -4.67
CA THR A 151 16.04 13.74 -3.80
C THR A 151 16.24 13.04 -2.45
N ALA A 152 16.31 13.81 -1.37
CA ALA A 152 16.24 13.29 -0.01
C ALA A 152 14.78 12.96 0.35
N GLY A 153 14.45 11.68 0.52
CA GLY A 153 13.13 11.20 0.95
C GLY A 153 12.24 10.58 -0.15
N ARG A 154 11.24 9.80 0.26
CA ARG A 154 10.33 9.07 -0.65
C ARG A 154 9.31 9.98 -1.35
N SER A 155 8.81 11.00 -0.68
CA SER A 155 7.79 11.93 -1.23
C SER A 155 8.37 12.82 -2.32
N SER A 156 9.51 13.46 -2.05
CA SER A 156 10.21 14.31 -3.04
C SER A 156 10.59 13.55 -4.30
N ARG A 157 10.99 12.28 -4.16
CA ARG A 157 11.24 11.39 -5.31
C ARG A 157 9.96 11.13 -6.10
N ALA A 158 8.84 10.82 -5.44
CA ALA A 158 7.57 10.57 -6.11
C ALA A 158 7.09 11.80 -6.90
N ASP A 159 7.24 13.00 -6.35
CA ASP A 159 6.85 14.25 -7.02
C ASP A 159 7.71 14.53 -8.26
N VAL A 160 9.03 14.29 -8.17
CA VAL A 160 9.93 14.39 -9.33
C VAL A 160 9.54 13.39 -10.40
N GLU A 161 9.28 12.15 -10.03
CA GLU A 161 8.90 11.09 -10.97
C GLU A 161 7.56 11.41 -11.65
N ALA A 162 6.55 11.86 -10.89
CA ALA A 162 5.26 12.29 -11.45
C ALA A 162 5.39 13.50 -12.38
N ARG A 163 6.29 14.44 -12.06
CA ARG A 163 6.57 15.59 -12.94
C ARG A 163 7.21 15.14 -14.25
N LEU A 164 8.18 14.22 -14.20
CA LEU A 164 8.83 13.68 -15.38
C LEU A 164 7.83 12.95 -16.29
N ASP A 165 6.97 12.13 -15.70
CA ASP A 165 5.91 11.41 -16.43
C ASP A 165 4.97 12.38 -17.15
N ARG A 166 4.54 13.44 -16.46
CA ARG A 166 3.68 14.46 -17.06
C ARG A 166 4.36 15.17 -18.23
N VAL A 167 5.63 15.57 -18.08
CA VAL A 167 6.38 16.26 -19.13
C VAL A 167 6.60 15.33 -20.34
N ALA A 168 7.00 14.08 -20.10
CA ALA A 168 7.20 13.11 -21.16
C ALA A 168 5.90 12.80 -21.92
N ALA A 169 4.77 12.70 -21.20
CA ALA A 169 3.47 12.54 -21.82
C ALA A 169 3.06 13.73 -22.69
N MET A 170 3.28 14.97 -22.23
CA MET A 170 3.03 16.18 -23.03
C MET A 170 3.93 16.26 -24.26
N ILE A 171 5.20 15.83 -24.15
CA ILE A 171 6.12 15.76 -25.30
C ILE A 171 5.61 14.72 -26.31
N SER A 172 5.25 13.52 -25.84
CA SER A 172 4.75 12.44 -26.68
C SER A 172 3.47 12.83 -27.42
N ASP A 173 2.60 13.61 -26.80
CA ASP A 173 1.38 14.12 -27.43
C ASP A 173 1.67 15.15 -28.54
N LEU A 174 2.72 15.96 -28.38
CA LEU A 174 3.12 16.96 -29.37
C LEU A 174 3.91 16.38 -30.55
N THR A 175 4.67 15.31 -30.32
CA THR A 175 5.56 14.73 -31.35
C THR A 175 4.97 13.53 -32.07
N ASP A 176 3.95 12.88 -31.49
CA ASP A 176 3.40 11.58 -31.94
C ASP A 176 4.50 10.51 -32.18
N GLU A 177 5.67 10.69 -31.54
CA GLU A 177 6.80 9.77 -31.64
C GLU A 177 6.49 8.52 -30.81
N GLU A 178 6.19 7.40 -31.49
CA GLU A 178 6.06 6.10 -30.85
C GLU A 178 7.36 5.70 -30.14
N PHE A 179 7.23 5.27 -28.88
CA PHE A 179 8.35 4.77 -28.12
C PHE A 179 8.70 3.33 -28.54
N ASP A 180 9.91 3.12 -29.03
CA ASP A 180 10.44 1.79 -29.32
C ASP A 180 10.71 1.03 -28.01
N THR A 181 9.77 0.17 -27.64
CA THR A 181 9.80 -0.64 -26.42
C THR A 181 11.03 -1.56 -26.31
N ARG A 182 11.69 -1.88 -27.43
CA ARG A 182 12.94 -2.66 -27.42
C ARG A 182 14.07 -1.95 -26.69
N ARG A 183 14.01 -0.62 -26.57
CA ARG A 183 14.98 0.20 -25.85
C ARG A 183 14.83 0.14 -24.34
N GLY A 184 13.69 -0.35 -23.85
CA GLY A 184 13.35 -0.36 -22.43
C GLY A 184 13.83 -1.58 -21.65
N GLN A 185 14.37 -2.61 -22.31
CA GLN A 185 14.85 -3.83 -21.66
C GLN A 185 16.35 -3.95 -21.86
N THR A 186 17.13 -3.44 -20.91
CA THR A 186 18.60 -3.35 -21.01
C THR A 186 19.34 -4.01 -19.87
N ASN A 187 18.65 -4.42 -18.80
CA ASN A 187 19.30 -4.97 -17.63
C ASN A 187 19.71 -6.43 -17.85
N GLU A 188 20.98 -6.61 -18.24
CA GLU A 188 21.60 -7.90 -18.52
C GLU A 188 21.51 -8.89 -17.36
N GLN A 189 21.51 -8.40 -16.11
CA GLN A 189 21.39 -9.25 -14.92
C GLN A 189 20.09 -10.06 -14.94
N TYR A 190 19.00 -9.46 -15.43
CA TYR A 190 17.69 -10.11 -15.51
C TYR A 190 17.45 -10.76 -16.88
N LEU A 191 17.96 -10.18 -17.97
CA LEU A 191 17.81 -10.75 -19.32
C LEU A 191 18.56 -12.07 -19.49
N TYR A 192 19.76 -12.18 -18.91
CA TYR A 192 20.59 -13.39 -18.98
C TYR A 192 20.60 -14.18 -17.67
N HIS A 193 19.68 -13.87 -16.75
CA HIS A 193 19.58 -14.59 -15.48
C HIS A 193 19.42 -16.10 -15.72
N PRO A 194 20.10 -17.00 -14.98
CA PRO A 194 20.03 -18.44 -15.22
C PRO A 194 18.62 -19.02 -15.03
N ASP A 195 17.88 -18.56 -14.03
CA ASP A 195 16.48 -18.96 -13.80
C ASP A 195 15.54 -18.33 -14.86
N ARG A 196 14.81 -19.18 -15.59
CA ARG A 196 13.84 -18.77 -16.61
C ARG A 196 12.67 -17.97 -16.03
N GLU A 197 12.23 -18.26 -14.81
CA GLU A 197 11.10 -17.56 -14.20
C GLU A 197 11.47 -16.11 -13.88
N VAL A 198 12.72 -15.87 -13.45
CA VAL A 198 13.25 -14.52 -13.21
C VAL A 198 13.31 -13.72 -14.51
N ARG A 199 13.79 -14.32 -15.61
CA ARG A 199 13.78 -13.68 -16.94
C ARG A 199 12.35 -13.35 -17.38
N ALA A 200 11.43 -14.30 -17.25
CA ALA A 200 10.04 -14.12 -17.63
C ALA A 200 9.35 -13.01 -16.81
N ALA A 201 9.59 -12.97 -15.50
CA ALA A 201 9.09 -11.93 -14.62
C ALA A 201 9.62 -10.53 -15.01
N TYR A 202 10.90 -10.42 -15.38
CA TYR A 202 11.45 -9.15 -15.88
C TYR A 202 10.76 -8.68 -17.16
N LEU A 203 10.57 -9.57 -18.13
CA LEU A 203 9.88 -9.25 -19.39
C LEU A 203 8.40 -8.90 -19.17
N GLU A 204 7.72 -9.63 -18.28
CA GLU A 204 6.34 -9.33 -17.84
C GLU A 204 6.27 -7.92 -17.22
N GLY A 205 7.21 -7.60 -16.34
CA GLY A 205 7.36 -6.25 -15.80
C GLY A 205 7.54 -5.20 -16.88
N GLY A 206 8.39 -5.46 -17.88
CA GLY A 206 8.55 -4.57 -19.03
C GLY A 206 7.24 -4.30 -19.77
N ALA A 207 6.45 -5.34 -20.04
CA ALA A 207 5.13 -5.20 -20.68
C ALA A 207 4.15 -4.37 -19.84
N GLN A 208 4.07 -4.63 -18.53
CA GLN A 208 3.27 -3.80 -17.61
C GLN A 208 3.76 -2.35 -17.57
N GLY A 209 5.07 -2.12 -17.73
CA GLY A 209 5.65 -0.80 -17.87
C GLY A 209 5.12 -0.04 -19.09
N VAL A 210 5.03 -0.72 -20.24
CA VAL A 210 4.46 -0.15 -21.47
C VAL A 210 3.00 0.24 -21.27
N GLU A 211 2.19 -0.65 -20.69
CA GLU A 211 0.78 -0.36 -20.38
C GLU A 211 0.64 0.87 -19.48
N THR A 212 1.49 0.96 -18.46
CA THR A 212 1.51 2.12 -17.53
C THR A 212 1.87 3.41 -18.26
N ILE A 213 2.85 3.38 -19.17
CA ILE A 213 3.25 4.54 -19.98
C ILE A 213 2.08 5.00 -20.87
N MET A 214 1.43 4.07 -21.57
CA MET A 214 0.28 4.39 -22.43
C MET A 214 -0.90 4.95 -21.63
N GLY A 215 -1.17 4.39 -20.45
CA GLY A 215 -2.16 4.91 -19.51
C GLY A 215 -1.82 6.33 -19.04
N THR A 216 -0.54 6.58 -18.76
CA THR A 216 -0.04 7.91 -18.36
C THR A 216 -0.22 8.94 -19.46
N ILE A 217 0.12 8.60 -20.71
CA ILE A 217 -0.09 9.47 -21.88
C ILE A 217 -1.57 9.78 -22.06
N THR A 218 -2.43 8.75 -21.95
CA THR A 218 -3.88 8.89 -22.07
C THR A 218 -4.46 9.79 -20.98
N ALA A 219 -4.01 9.61 -19.73
CA ALA A 219 -4.42 10.44 -18.61
C ALA A 219 -3.97 11.90 -18.79
N ALA A 220 -2.74 12.14 -19.24
CA ALA A 220 -2.24 13.48 -19.53
C ALA A 220 -3.04 14.18 -20.63
N ARG A 221 -3.41 13.45 -21.70
CA ARG A 221 -4.30 13.95 -22.77
C ARG A 221 -5.68 14.33 -22.23
N ALA A 222 -6.26 13.49 -21.37
CA ALA A 222 -7.55 13.78 -20.74
C ALA A 222 -7.49 15.04 -19.89
N GLN A 223 -6.46 15.16 -19.05
CA GLN A 223 -6.24 16.34 -18.21
C GLN A 223 -6.03 17.60 -19.05
N ALA A 224 -5.26 17.53 -20.15
CA ALA A 224 -5.05 18.68 -21.03
C ALA A 224 -6.35 19.19 -21.67
N ARG A 225 -7.27 18.28 -22.02
CA ARG A 225 -8.61 18.63 -22.53
C ARG A 225 -9.48 19.29 -21.46
N GLU A 226 -9.45 18.78 -20.24
CA GLU A 226 -10.15 19.38 -19.09
C GLU A 226 -9.63 20.79 -18.77
N ASP A 227 -8.30 20.96 -18.77
CA ASP A 227 -7.64 22.25 -18.57
C ASP A 227 -7.97 23.25 -19.69
N ALA A 228 -8.15 22.78 -20.92
CA ALA A 228 -8.57 23.61 -22.05
C ALA A 228 -10.05 24.04 -21.91
N ALA A 229 -10.94 23.11 -21.56
CA ALA A 229 -12.36 23.40 -21.34
C ALA A 229 -12.57 24.40 -20.18
N THR A 230 -11.83 24.23 -19.09
CA THR A 230 -11.87 25.13 -17.93
C THR A 230 -11.37 26.54 -18.27
N ARG A 231 -10.36 26.66 -19.12
CA ARG A 231 -9.89 27.98 -19.60
C ARG A 231 -10.91 28.64 -20.52
N ALA A 232 -11.49 27.90 -21.46
CA ALA A 232 -12.51 28.43 -22.36
C ALA A 232 -13.75 28.92 -21.59
N SER A 233 -14.17 28.19 -20.55
CA SER A 233 -15.28 28.62 -19.69
C SER A 233 -14.94 29.88 -18.88
N ALA A 234 -13.73 29.97 -18.33
CA ALA A 234 -13.25 31.15 -17.63
C ALA A 234 -13.16 32.39 -18.56
N GLU A 235 -12.67 32.22 -19.78
CA GLU A 235 -12.61 33.28 -20.80
C GLU A 235 -14.01 33.74 -21.21
N SER A 236 -14.94 32.82 -21.44
CA SER A 236 -16.35 33.13 -21.73
C SER A 236 -16.98 33.92 -20.58
N LEU A 237 -16.76 33.50 -19.32
CA LEU A 237 -17.28 34.22 -18.15
C LEU A 237 -16.69 35.64 -18.06
N ALA A 238 -15.40 35.80 -18.33
CA ALA A 238 -14.74 37.10 -18.33
C ALA A 238 -15.30 38.02 -19.44
N GLN A 239 -15.56 37.47 -20.63
CA GLN A 239 -16.19 38.21 -21.73
C GLN A 239 -17.61 38.66 -21.36
N GLN A 240 -18.43 37.75 -20.79
CA GLN A 240 -19.78 38.09 -20.33
C GLN A 240 -19.77 39.15 -19.24
N ARG A 241 -18.86 39.03 -18.25
CA ARG A 241 -18.68 40.05 -17.20
C ARG A 241 -18.28 41.40 -17.80
N ASN A 242 -17.35 41.43 -18.74
CA ASN A 242 -16.91 42.67 -19.37
C ASN A 242 -18.00 43.29 -20.25
N ALA A 243 -18.79 42.49 -20.96
CA ALA A 243 -19.94 42.94 -21.73
C ALA A 243 -21.03 43.53 -20.81
N ALA A 244 -21.34 42.87 -19.69
CA ALA A 244 -22.28 43.38 -18.69
C ALA A 244 -21.81 44.69 -18.07
N LEU A 245 -20.52 44.79 -17.71
CA LEU A 245 -19.93 46.03 -17.19
C LEU A 245 -19.94 47.17 -18.22
N ARG A 246 -19.75 46.84 -19.51
CA ARG A 246 -19.84 47.83 -20.60
C ARG A 246 -21.27 48.32 -20.77
N ALA A 247 -22.25 47.42 -20.80
CA ALA A 247 -23.67 47.77 -20.87
C ALA A 247 -24.09 48.65 -19.68
N LEU A 248 -23.64 48.34 -18.45
CA LEU A 248 -23.90 49.18 -17.28
C LEU A 248 -23.31 50.59 -17.42
N ARG A 249 -22.10 50.73 -17.95
CA ARG A 249 -21.48 52.04 -18.20
C ARG A 249 -22.24 52.83 -19.24
N GLU A 250 -22.63 52.20 -20.35
CA GLU A 250 -23.42 52.82 -21.41
C GLU A 250 -24.78 53.30 -20.88
N THR A 251 -25.47 52.50 -20.07
CA THR A 251 -26.74 52.92 -19.44
C THR A 251 -26.56 54.10 -18.51
N ARG A 252 -25.48 54.11 -17.70
CA ARG A 252 -25.21 55.21 -16.77
C ARG A 252 -24.87 56.51 -17.51
N GLN A 253 -24.03 56.43 -18.54
CA GLN A 253 -23.64 57.58 -19.34
C GLN A 253 -24.81 58.17 -20.12
N ALA A 254 -25.73 57.33 -20.63
CA ALA A 254 -26.95 57.79 -21.27
C ALA A 254 -27.86 58.57 -20.31
N THR A 255 -27.98 58.12 -19.06
CA THR A 255 -28.74 58.83 -18.01
C THR A 255 -28.06 60.13 -17.61
N GLU A 256 -26.75 60.12 -17.35
CA GLU A 256 -25.99 61.34 -16.99
C GLU A 256 -26.06 62.41 -18.09
N ASN A 257 -25.98 62.02 -19.38
CA ASN A 257 -26.15 62.96 -20.51
C ASN A 257 -27.58 63.52 -20.60
N ARG A 258 -28.60 62.69 -20.36
CA ARG A 258 -30.01 63.14 -20.36
C ARG A 258 -30.26 64.14 -19.24
N ASP A 259 -29.76 63.86 -18.04
CA ASP A 259 -29.91 64.74 -16.89
C ASP A 259 -29.14 66.06 -17.09
N ALA A 260 -27.96 66.00 -17.72
CA ALA A 260 -27.18 67.19 -18.07
C ALA A 260 -27.87 68.07 -19.13
N HIS A 261 -28.48 67.48 -20.16
CA HIS A 261 -29.28 68.23 -21.14
C HIS A 261 -30.52 68.86 -20.51
N ALA A 262 -31.24 68.12 -19.66
CA ALA A 262 -32.40 68.66 -18.95
C ALA A 262 -32.02 69.84 -18.05
N ALA A 263 -30.86 69.79 -17.38
CA ALA A 263 -30.35 70.90 -16.58
C ALA A 263 -30.00 72.13 -17.44
N TRP A 264 -29.37 71.92 -18.60
CA TRP A 264 -29.07 73.01 -19.55
C TRP A 264 -30.33 73.66 -20.11
N ASP A 265 -31.34 72.88 -20.50
CA ASP A 265 -32.61 73.41 -21.01
C ASP A 265 -33.36 74.23 -19.94
N GLU A 266 -33.28 73.82 -18.68
CA GLU A 266 -33.86 74.54 -17.55
C GLU A 266 -33.15 75.89 -17.30
N GLU A 267 -31.81 75.90 -17.38
CA GLU A 267 -30.99 77.09 -17.18
C GLU A 267 -31.12 78.09 -18.35
N ALA A 268 -31.21 77.60 -19.58
CA ALA A 268 -31.51 78.40 -20.76
C ALA A 268 -32.88 79.09 -20.65
N ARG A 269 -33.89 78.41 -20.08
CA ARG A 269 -35.22 78.98 -19.83
C ARG A 269 -35.18 80.11 -18.81
N ARG A 270 -34.42 79.94 -17.72
CA ARG A 270 -34.26 80.98 -16.68
C ARG A 270 -33.45 82.19 -17.12
N ALA A 271 -32.54 82.05 -18.09
CA ALA A 271 -31.72 83.14 -18.60
C ALA A 271 -32.39 83.95 -19.72
N GLY A 272 -33.49 83.45 -20.30
CA GLY A 272 -34.29 84.13 -21.33
C GLY A 272 -35.49 84.92 -20.80
N GLU A 273 -35.69 84.92 -19.48
CA GLU A 273 -36.61 85.82 -18.74
C GLU A 273 -35.83 87.01 -18.16
#